data_AF-A0A956ERA1-F1
#
_entry.id   AF-A0A956ERA1-F1
#
_cell.length_a   1.000
_cell.length_b   1.000
_cell.length_c   1.000
_cell.angle_alpha   90.00
_cell.angle_beta   90.00
_cell.angle_gamma   90.00
#
_symmetry.space_group_name_H-M   'P 1'
#
loop_
_entity.id
_entity.type
_entity.pdbx_description
1 polymer ?
#
loop_
_entity_poly.entity_id
_entity_poly.type
_entity_poly.pdbx_seq_one_letter_code
_entity_poly.pdbx_strand_id
1 'polypeptide(L)'
;CEPIAQMQGYTQTLCESDTTTLYSNSWSLFDTAIAQGRVGFNASQFSQCLSAYATADCDQGLAVNGPCSRIFNHSRPMGYGCHLQTECNAGLMCVSSGGGGNCGTCESRAAQGYTCDTALCEESLRCWDALDQSMQQIQICLPEAGVGANCTDPNVSGFCGGELACRGGVCVRPQKVAGSSCDPASDTLAPCDINQGLLCVNSLCTQVSFGALGATCDTAAPATRYCRYGLYCNAGFCDNLPSSGSCISQRCAPGYFCDSFGSCQAEKSAGANCSSDDECEIGLLCRNGTCGGFVFNSCP
;
A
#
# COMPACT_ATOMS: atom_id res chain seq x y z
N CYS A 1 0.24 9.37 -5.56
CA CYS A 1 1.35 8.40 -5.63
C CYS A 1 1.66 7.91 -4.23
N GLU A 2 0.76 7.11 -3.65
CA GLU A 2 1.21 6.19 -2.61
C GLU A 2 2.05 5.10 -3.30
N PRO A 3 3.00 4.46 -2.59
CA PRO A 3 3.86 3.44 -3.19
C PRO A 3 2.98 2.23 -3.51
N ILE A 4 2.40 2.22 -4.70
CA ILE A 4 1.93 1.02 -5.39
C ILE A 4 3.21 0.28 -5.79
N ALA A 5 3.89 -0.28 -4.79
CA ALA A 5 5.25 -0.80 -4.88
C ALA A 5 5.37 -2.07 -5.73
N GLN A 6 4.39 -2.39 -6.58
CA GLN A 6 4.34 -3.64 -7.34
C GLN A 6 3.84 -3.52 -8.79
N MET A 7 3.56 -2.32 -9.31
CA MET A 7 3.07 -2.18 -10.69
C MET A 7 4.10 -1.50 -11.59
N GLN A 8 5.04 -2.26 -12.17
CA GLN A 8 5.94 -1.74 -13.21
C GLN A 8 5.30 -1.80 -14.61
N GLY A 9 5.41 -0.71 -15.36
CA GLY A 9 4.59 -0.43 -16.56
C GLY A 9 3.42 0.52 -16.29
N TYR A 10 3.22 0.85 -15.01
CA TYR A 10 2.31 1.87 -14.52
C TYR A 10 2.96 3.23 -14.73
N THR A 11 2.55 3.93 -15.78
CA THR A 11 3.01 5.30 -16.01
C THR A 11 2.46 6.20 -14.92
N GLN A 12 3.08 7.36 -14.70
CA GLN A 12 2.50 8.40 -13.85
C GLN A 12 1.04 8.67 -14.23
N THR A 13 0.71 8.70 -15.52
CA THR A 13 -0.67 8.85 -16.02
C THR A 13 -1.60 7.71 -15.60
N LEU A 14 -1.14 6.46 -15.62
CA LEU A 14 -1.95 5.31 -15.14
C LEU A 14 -2.11 5.38 -13.62
N CYS A 15 -1.05 5.74 -12.89
CA CYS A 15 -1.11 5.98 -11.45
C CYS A 15 -2.13 7.06 -11.11
N GLU A 16 -2.09 8.20 -11.79
CA GLU A 16 -3.05 9.29 -11.60
C GLU A 16 -4.48 8.85 -11.95
N SER A 17 -4.69 8.15 -13.07
CA SER A 17 -6.00 7.66 -13.51
C SER A 17 -6.62 6.68 -12.52
N ASP A 18 -5.87 5.68 -12.09
CA ASP A 18 -6.37 4.64 -11.20
C ASP A 18 -6.49 5.15 -9.77
N THR A 19 -5.58 6.00 -9.31
CA THR A 19 -5.72 6.72 -8.03
C THR A 19 -6.98 7.59 -8.06
N THR A 20 -7.25 8.29 -9.16
CA THR A 20 -8.48 9.07 -9.35
C THR A 20 -9.71 8.17 -9.33
N THR A 21 -9.66 7.01 -9.99
CA THR A 21 -10.75 6.03 -10.02
C THR A 21 -11.01 5.45 -8.64
N LEU A 22 -9.96 5.07 -7.91
CA LEU A 22 -10.01 4.61 -6.52
C LEU A 22 -10.67 5.67 -5.63
N TYR A 23 -10.16 6.91 -5.65
CA TYR A 23 -10.73 8.01 -4.87
C TYR A 23 -12.17 8.31 -5.28
N SER A 24 -12.52 8.23 -6.57
CA SER A 24 -13.89 8.46 -7.06
C SER A 24 -14.85 7.37 -6.59
N ASN A 25 -14.42 6.10 -6.60
CA ASN A 25 -15.21 4.99 -6.09
C ASN A 25 -15.39 5.10 -4.57
N SER A 26 -14.33 5.47 -3.85
CA SER A 26 -14.38 5.73 -2.41
C SER A 26 -15.14 7.01 -2.06
N TRP A 27 -15.29 7.97 -2.98
CA TRP A 27 -15.97 9.24 -2.72
C TRP A 27 -17.42 9.04 -2.27
N SER A 28 -18.10 8.05 -2.86
CA SER A 28 -19.47 7.68 -2.46
C SER A 28 -19.58 7.31 -0.96
N LEU A 29 -18.52 6.76 -0.37
CA LEU A 29 -18.42 6.43 1.05
C LEU A 29 -18.36 7.70 1.92
N PHE A 30 -17.58 8.69 1.46
CA PHE A 30 -17.45 9.96 2.16
C PHE A 30 -18.69 10.83 2.00
N ASP A 31 -19.36 10.81 0.85
CA ASP A 31 -20.53 11.65 0.57
C ASP A 31 -21.67 11.41 1.57
N THR A 32 -21.93 10.15 1.91
CA THR A 32 -22.92 9.79 2.95
C THR A 32 -22.52 10.33 4.32
N ALA A 33 -21.24 10.19 4.70
CA ALA A 33 -20.75 10.66 6.00
C ALA A 33 -20.72 12.19 6.09
N ILE A 34 -20.39 12.88 4.99
CA ILE A 34 -20.43 14.35 4.85
C ILE A 34 -21.88 14.85 4.93
N ALA A 35 -22.81 14.24 4.19
CA ALA A 35 -24.23 14.61 4.22
C ALA A 35 -24.85 14.44 5.61
N GLN A 36 -24.36 13.49 6.40
CA GLN A 36 -24.77 13.23 7.78
C GLN A 36 -23.99 14.05 8.82
N GLY A 37 -23.08 14.93 8.40
CA GLY A 37 -22.28 15.78 9.28
C GLY A 37 -21.25 15.03 10.13
N ARG A 38 -20.96 13.76 9.81
CA ARG A 38 -19.96 12.94 10.54
C ARG A 38 -18.53 13.24 10.12
N VAL A 39 -18.35 13.82 8.93
CA VAL A 39 -17.06 14.24 8.40
C VAL A 39 -17.23 15.60 7.74
N GLY A 40 -16.35 16.56 8.01
CA GLY A 40 -16.28 17.78 7.22
C GLY A 40 -15.31 17.60 6.05
N PHE A 41 -15.58 18.23 4.90
CA PHE A 41 -14.62 18.27 3.78
C PHE A 41 -14.01 19.66 3.66
N ASN A 42 -12.68 19.73 3.61
CA ASN A 42 -11.93 20.97 3.47
C ASN A 42 -11.40 21.09 2.03
N ALA A 43 -12.19 21.75 1.17
CA ALA A 43 -11.85 21.94 -0.24
C ALA A 43 -10.52 22.72 -0.46
N SER A 44 -10.17 23.62 0.47
CA SER A 44 -8.90 24.34 0.41
C SER A 44 -7.73 23.40 0.66
N GLN A 45 -7.82 22.54 1.69
CA GLN A 45 -6.80 21.52 1.95
C GLN A 45 -6.72 20.48 0.84
N PHE A 46 -7.84 20.08 0.26
CA PHE A 46 -7.85 19.21 -0.92
C PHE A 46 -7.05 19.82 -2.08
N SER A 47 -7.25 21.10 -2.38
CA SER A 47 -6.50 21.80 -3.43
C SER A 47 -5.00 21.90 -3.10
N GLN A 48 -4.65 22.12 -1.83
CA GLN A 48 -3.26 22.11 -1.36
C GLN A 48 -2.64 20.71 -1.47
N CYS A 49 -3.40 19.66 -1.17
CA CYS A 49 -2.97 18.28 -1.33
C CYS A 49 -2.66 17.96 -2.80
N LEU A 50 -3.56 18.31 -3.73
CA LEU A 50 -3.31 18.14 -5.16
C LEU A 50 -2.06 18.91 -5.62
N SER A 51 -1.86 20.13 -5.11
CA SER A 51 -0.67 20.93 -5.42
C SER A 51 0.60 20.29 -4.86
N ALA A 52 0.54 19.71 -3.66
CA ALA A 52 1.66 19.00 -3.07
C ALA A 52 2.04 17.75 -3.88
N TYR A 53 1.05 17.01 -4.39
CA TYR A 53 1.30 15.87 -5.28
C TYR A 53 2.03 16.29 -6.56
N ALA A 54 1.72 17.46 -7.12
CA ALA A 54 2.39 17.95 -8.33
C ALA A 54 3.89 18.24 -8.13
N THR A 55 4.32 18.45 -6.90
CA THR A 55 5.73 18.72 -6.54
C THR A 55 6.31 17.65 -5.61
N ALA A 56 5.61 16.52 -5.44
CA ALA A 56 6.02 15.49 -4.50
C ALA A 56 7.33 14.85 -4.95
N ASP A 57 8.21 14.60 -3.99
CA ASP A 57 9.37 13.77 -4.23
C ASP A 57 8.92 12.30 -4.24
N CYS A 58 8.86 11.69 -5.42
CA CYS A 58 8.38 10.31 -5.55
C CYS A 58 9.18 9.31 -4.71
N ASP A 59 10.45 9.60 -4.39
CA ASP A 59 11.26 8.69 -3.56
C ASP A 59 10.84 8.77 -2.08
N GLN A 60 10.43 9.95 -1.60
CA GLN A 60 10.03 10.16 -0.20
C GLN A 60 8.52 10.04 0.00
N GLY A 61 7.75 10.17 -1.07
CA GLY A 61 6.32 10.41 -1.00
C GLY A 61 5.99 11.80 -0.47
N LEU A 62 4.72 12.02 -0.16
CA LEU A 62 4.31 13.20 0.60
C LEU A 62 4.58 12.97 2.08
N ALA A 63 4.97 14.03 2.77
CA ALA A 63 5.04 13.99 4.23
C ALA A 63 3.68 13.56 4.79
N VAL A 64 3.69 12.62 5.74
CA VAL A 64 2.45 12.07 6.31
C VAL A 64 1.63 13.14 7.04
N ASN A 65 2.25 14.20 7.57
CA ASN A 65 1.58 15.40 8.12
C ASN A 65 1.42 16.54 7.10
N GLY A 66 1.50 16.24 5.81
CA GLY A 66 1.34 17.21 4.73
C GLY A 66 -0.11 17.67 4.53
N PRO A 67 -0.36 18.51 3.52
CA PRO A 67 -1.71 19.05 3.24
C PRO A 67 -2.77 17.97 2.96
N CYS A 68 -2.35 16.76 2.60
CA CYS A 68 -3.26 15.63 2.36
C CYS A 68 -3.84 14.99 3.62
N SER A 69 -3.21 15.12 4.80
CA SER A 69 -3.75 14.51 6.01
C SER A 69 -4.96 15.24 6.60
N ARG A 70 -5.27 16.44 6.10
CA ARG A 70 -6.32 17.33 6.64
C ARG A 70 -7.42 17.67 5.65
N ILE A 71 -7.60 16.83 4.63
CA ILE A 71 -8.68 16.98 3.64
C ILE A 71 -10.04 16.81 4.31
N PHE A 72 -10.10 15.95 5.33
CA PHE A 72 -11.29 15.73 6.13
C PHE A 72 -11.14 16.39 7.50
N ASN A 73 -12.14 17.17 7.89
CA ASN A 73 -12.26 17.70 9.24
C ASN A 73 -12.97 16.64 10.08
N HIS A 74 -12.22 16.05 11.00
CA HIS A 74 -12.72 15.09 11.96
C HIS A 74 -13.71 15.75 12.92
N SER A 75 -14.82 15.09 13.29
CA SER A 75 -15.85 15.69 14.14
C SER A 75 -16.26 14.86 15.36
N ARG A 76 -15.86 13.59 15.45
CA ARG A 76 -16.29 12.70 16.54
C ARG A 76 -15.23 12.60 17.64
N PRO A 77 -15.57 12.95 18.90
CA PRO A 77 -14.65 12.83 20.02
C PRO A 77 -14.52 11.38 20.48
N MET A 78 -13.57 11.14 21.39
CA MET A 78 -13.31 9.81 21.97
C MET A 78 -14.57 9.22 22.60
N GLY A 79 -14.79 7.91 22.40
CA GLY A 79 -15.94 7.18 22.91
C GLY A 79 -17.20 7.24 22.03
N TYR A 80 -17.21 8.04 20.96
CA TYR A 80 -18.36 8.11 20.05
C TYR A 80 -18.31 7.01 19.00
N GLY A 81 -19.48 6.55 18.58
CA GLY A 81 -19.62 5.61 17.47
C GLY A 81 -19.01 6.19 16.19
N CYS A 82 -18.37 5.35 15.39
CA CYS A 82 -17.77 5.75 14.12
C CYS A 82 -17.88 4.63 13.09
N HIS A 83 -17.81 5.01 11.81
CA HIS A 83 -17.72 4.08 10.69
C HIS A 83 -16.39 4.15 9.97
N LEU A 84 -15.88 5.37 9.80
CA LEU A 84 -14.65 5.65 9.07
C LEU A 84 -13.61 6.19 10.05
N GLN A 85 -12.34 5.90 9.77
CA GLN A 85 -11.22 6.47 10.51
C GLN A 85 -11.27 8.01 10.51
N THR A 86 -11.73 8.60 9.41
CA THR A 86 -11.83 10.06 9.20
C THR A 86 -12.99 10.72 9.95
N GLU A 87 -13.87 9.96 10.61
CA GLU A 87 -14.92 10.53 11.46
C GLU A 87 -14.36 10.97 12.82
N CYS A 88 -13.35 10.26 13.33
CA CYS A 88 -12.78 10.46 14.66
C CYS A 88 -11.77 11.61 14.68
N ASN A 89 -11.81 12.44 15.73
CA ASN A 89 -10.91 13.59 15.93
C ASN A 89 -9.43 13.24 15.72
N ALA A 90 -8.60 14.24 15.38
CA ALA A 90 -7.16 14.03 15.22
C ALA A 90 -6.54 13.30 16.43
N GLY A 91 -5.69 12.32 16.17
CA GLY A 91 -5.14 11.42 17.20
C GLY A 91 -6.07 10.27 17.62
N LEU A 92 -7.27 10.18 17.06
CA LEU A 92 -8.19 9.07 17.28
C LEU A 92 -8.32 8.19 16.04
N MET A 93 -8.77 6.96 16.25
CA MET A 93 -9.08 6.00 15.21
C MET A 93 -10.42 5.32 15.51
N CYS A 94 -11.08 4.86 14.47
CA CYS A 94 -12.27 4.05 14.60
C CYS A 94 -11.88 2.59 14.85
N VAL A 95 -12.06 2.10 16.09
CA VAL A 95 -11.81 0.70 16.46
C VAL A 95 -13.13 -0.05 16.41
N SER A 96 -13.27 -1.03 15.51
CA SER A 96 -14.46 -1.89 15.49
C SER A 96 -14.34 -2.99 16.55
N SER A 97 -15.34 -3.12 17.40
CA SER A 97 -15.36 -4.12 18.48
C SER A 97 -15.69 -5.54 18.00
N GLY A 98 -15.64 -5.83 16.69
CA GLY A 98 -16.14 -7.12 16.17
C GLY A 98 -16.01 -7.39 14.68
N GLY A 99 -14.94 -6.93 14.02
CA GLY A 99 -14.74 -7.13 12.58
C GLY A 99 -15.55 -6.16 11.70
N GLY A 100 -15.05 -5.89 10.51
CA GLY A 100 -15.57 -4.84 9.61
C GLY A 100 -17.08 -4.99 9.30
N GLY A 101 -17.83 -3.89 9.45
CA GLY A 101 -19.28 -3.81 9.22
C GLY A 101 -20.09 -3.39 10.46
N ASN A 102 -19.49 -3.50 11.65
CA ASN A 102 -20.05 -2.95 12.88
C ASN A 102 -19.50 -1.55 13.16
N CYS A 103 -20.31 -0.77 13.86
CA CYS A 103 -19.90 0.49 14.46
C CYS A 103 -18.65 0.30 15.30
N GLY A 104 -17.63 1.08 14.98
CA GLY A 104 -16.51 1.24 15.88
C GLY A 104 -16.78 2.31 16.92
N THR A 105 -15.83 2.45 17.82
CA THR A 105 -15.75 3.58 18.74
C THR A 105 -14.49 4.36 18.43
N CYS A 106 -14.57 5.70 18.49
CA CYS A 106 -13.38 6.54 18.38
C CYS A 106 -12.51 6.32 19.61
N GLU A 107 -11.36 5.68 19.43
CA GLU A 107 -10.37 5.39 20.46
C GLU A 107 -9.05 6.08 20.14
N SER A 108 -8.18 6.23 21.14
CA SER A 108 -6.86 6.81 20.96
C SER A 108 -6.01 5.97 20.02
N ARG A 109 -5.31 6.62 19.09
CA ARG A 109 -4.22 5.99 18.36
C ARG A 109 -3.04 5.71 19.30
N ALA A 110 -2.21 4.76 18.92
CA ALA A 110 -0.96 4.49 19.62
C ALA A 110 0.07 5.58 19.30
N ALA A 111 0.52 6.29 20.35
CA ALA A 111 1.57 7.29 20.24
C ALA A 111 2.94 6.66 19.95
N GLN A 112 3.93 7.48 19.61
CA GLN A 112 5.29 7.01 19.34
C GLN A 112 5.86 6.19 20.53
N GLY A 113 6.43 5.03 20.21
CA GLY A 113 6.99 4.09 21.18
C GLY A 113 5.97 3.19 21.88
N TYR A 114 4.67 3.36 21.63
CA TYR A 114 3.63 2.47 22.15
C TYR A 114 3.33 1.33 21.17
N THR A 115 2.78 0.24 21.71
CA THR A 115 2.37 -0.91 20.88
C THR A 115 1.24 -0.56 19.93
N CYS A 116 1.33 -1.06 18.71
CA CYS A 116 0.28 -1.01 17.70
C CYS A 116 -0.42 -2.33 17.44
N ASP A 117 -0.23 -3.32 18.32
CA ASP A 117 -0.89 -4.63 18.22
C ASP A 117 -2.43 -4.51 18.29
N THR A 118 -2.92 -3.51 19.02
CA THR A 118 -4.36 -3.29 19.26
C THR A 118 -4.86 -1.92 18.78
N ALA A 119 -3.97 -1.02 18.37
CA ALA A 119 -4.32 0.32 17.93
C ALA A 119 -3.43 0.77 16.77
N LEU A 120 -4.03 1.41 15.77
CA LEU A 120 -3.28 2.10 14.71
C LEU A 120 -2.45 3.23 15.32
N CYS A 121 -1.28 3.44 14.74
CA CYS A 121 -0.40 4.51 15.16
C CYS A 121 -0.97 5.91 14.87
N GLU A 122 -0.48 6.91 15.60
CA GLU A 122 -0.74 8.33 15.33
C GLU A 122 -0.38 8.70 13.89
N GLU A 123 -0.96 9.80 13.42
CA GLU A 123 -0.63 10.37 12.11
C GLU A 123 0.88 10.62 12.02
N SER A 124 1.53 10.12 10.96
CA SER A 124 3.00 10.11 10.74
C SER A 124 3.82 9.05 11.45
N LEU A 125 3.18 8.07 12.05
CA LEU A 125 3.83 6.88 12.58
C LEU A 125 3.40 5.65 11.79
N ARG A 126 4.30 4.67 11.67
CA ARG A 126 3.97 3.32 11.16
C ARG A 126 4.17 2.29 12.26
N CYS A 127 3.37 1.24 12.16
CA CYS A 127 3.47 0.08 13.02
C CYS A 127 4.65 -0.80 12.59
N TRP A 128 5.51 -1.19 13.51
CA TRP A 128 6.74 -1.92 13.20
C TRP A 128 7.08 -3.03 14.18
N ASP A 129 7.52 -4.17 13.65
CA ASP A 129 8.06 -5.30 14.40
C ASP A 129 9.40 -4.95 15.08
N ALA A 130 9.34 -4.61 16.36
CA ALA A 130 10.49 -4.46 17.23
C ALA A 130 10.70 -5.71 18.11
N LEU A 131 11.87 -5.80 18.73
CA LEU A 131 12.13 -6.73 19.83
C LEU A 131 12.08 -5.97 21.15
N ASP A 132 11.34 -6.49 22.11
CA ASP A 132 11.35 -5.96 23.47
C ASP A 132 12.63 -6.39 24.23
N GLN A 133 12.75 -5.99 25.50
CA GLN A 133 13.90 -6.37 26.34
C GLN A 133 14.02 -7.88 26.58
N SER A 134 12.95 -8.65 26.33
CA SER A 134 12.90 -10.10 26.46
C SER A 134 13.13 -10.84 25.13
N MET A 135 13.48 -10.11 24.06
CA MET A 135 13.63 -10.63 22.69
C MET A 135 12.32 -11.20 22.11
N GLN A 136 11.17 -10.74 22.63
CA GLN A 136 9.87 -11.02 22.03
C GLN A 136 9.55 -9.99 20.95
N GLN A 137 9.01 -10.47 19.83
CA GLN A 137 8.53 -9.61 18.76
C GLN A 137 7.27 -8.87 19.23
N ILE A 138 7.35 -7.54 19.23
CA ILE A 138 6.26 -6.62 19.55
C ILE A 138 6.09 -5.65 18.38
N GLN A 139 4.90 -5.13 18.15
CA GLN A 139 4.73 -4.09 17.15
C GLN A 139 4.64 -2.72 17.82
N ILE A 140 5.49 -1.76 17.46
CA ILE A 140 5.50 -0.39 18.03
C ILE A 140 5.35 0.69 16.96
N CYS A 141 4.81 1.84 17.37
CA CYS A 141 4.67 3.00 16.51
C CYS A 141 5.93 3.84 16.43
N LEU A 142 6.48 3.99 15.23
CA LEU A 142 7.70 4.77 14.97
C LEU A 142 7.52 5.75 13.80
N PRO A 143 8.20 6.90 13.81
CA PRO A 143 8.15 7.85 12.71
C PRO A 143 8.89 7.30 11.48
N GLU A 144 8.48 7.79 10.31
CA GLU A 144 9.24 7.60 9.08
C GLU A 144 10.49 8.49 9.07
N ALA A 145 11.63 7.88 8.79
CA ALA A 145 12.90 8.53 8.56
C ALA A 145 12.99 9.08 7.13
N GLY A 146 13.38 10.35 7.02
CA GLY A 146 13.77 10.96 5.75
C GLY A 146 15.18 10.55 5.31
N VAL A 147 15.62 11.03 4.15
CA VAL A 147 16.97 10.77 3.63
C VAL A 147 18.05 11.16 4.64
N GLY A 148 19.00 10.26 4.89
CA GLY A 148 20.13 10.43 5.80
C GLY A 148 19.81 10.15 7.27
N ALA A 149 18.54 9.99 7.65
CA ALA A 149 18.17 9.63 9.01
C ALA A 149 18.47 8.15 9.30
N ASN A 150 18.68 7.82 10.58
CA ASN A 150 19.00 6.47 11.02
C ASN A 150 17.78 5.56 10.89
N CYS A 151 17.92 4.40 10.24
CA CYS A 151 16.83 3.43 10.03
C CYS A 151 17.06 2.10 10.77
N THR A 152 18.09 2.04 11.61
CA THR A 152 18.43 0.87 12.42
C THR A 152 18.19 1.09 13.91
N ASP A 153 17.89 2.33 14.33
CA ASP A 153 17.57 2.61 15.72
C ASP A 153 16.06 2.46 15.94
N PRO A 154 15.60 1.34 16.52
CA PRO A 154 14.19 1.11 16.79
C PRO A 154 13.59 2.11 17.78
N ASN A 155 14.41 2.96 18.44
CA ASN A 155 13.92 3.99 19.36
C ASN A 155 13.74 5.37 18.70
N VAL A 156 14.33 5.59 17.52
CA VAL A 156 14.34 6.90 16.86
C VAL A 156 13.54 6.88 15.55
N SER A 157 13.78 5.88 14.70
CA SER A 157 13.05 5.69 13.45
C SER A 157 13.30 4.29 12.90
N GLY A 158 12.22 3.56 12.65
CA GLY A 158 12.30 2.19 12.18
C GLY A 158 12.43 2.09 10.65
N PHE A 159 11.85 3.03 9.90
CA PHE A 159 11.69 2.90 8.44
C PHE A 159 12.05 4.16 7.73
N CYS A 160 12.62 3.98 6.54
CA CYS A 160 12.72 5.06 5.60
C CYS A 160 11.35 5.31 4.96
N GLY A 161 10.92 6.57 4.91
CA GLY A 161 9.65 6.96 4.29
C GLY A 161 9.66 6.76 2.78
N GLY A 162 8.49 6.47 2.21
CA GLY A 162 8.33 6.27 0.76
C GLY A 162 9.08 5.05 0.22
N GLU A 163 9.91 5.28 -0.80
CA GLU A 163 10.74 4.28 -1.49
C GLU A 163 12.22 4.33 -1.06
N LEU A 164 12.52 5.11 -0.03
CA LEU A 164 13.86 5.13 0.55
C LEU A 164 14.21 3.75 1.12
N ALA A 165 15.48 3.35 0.98
CA ALA A 165 15.97 2.09 1.50
C ALA A 165 16.84 2.31 2.73
N CYS A 166 16.71 1.44 3.73
CA CYS A 166 17.64 1.43 4.85
C CYS A 166 18.95 0.76 4.42
N ARG A 167 20.04 1.54 4.37
CA ARG A 167 21.37 1.05 3.99
C ARG A 167 22.47 1.63 4.87
N GLY A 168 23.33 0.76 5.41
CA GLY A 168 24.41 1.15 6.32
C GLY A 168 23.89 1.87 7.56
N GLY A 169 22.66 1.56 7.99
CA GLY A 169 21.98 2.23 9.08
C GLY A 169 21.36 3.58 8.74
N VAL A 170 21.38 4.04 7.49
CA VAL A 170 20.77 5.31 7.08
C VAL A 170 19.83 5.16 5.89
N CYS A 171 18.83 6.04 5.82
CA CYS A 171 17.92 6.09 4.70
C CYS A 171 18.55 6.70 3.46
N VAL A 172 18.63 5.93 2.39
CA VAL A 172 19.20 6.36 1.11
C VAL A 172 18.16 6.29 0.01
N ARG A 173 18.30 7.19 -0.97
CA ARG A 173 17.51 7.13 -2.20
C ARG A 173 17.90 5.90 -3.04
N PRO A 174 16.96 5.33 -3.79
CA PRO A 174 17.30 4.33 -4.80
C PRO A 174 18.21 4.92 -5.89
N GLN A 175 19.00 4.05 -6.53
CA GLN A 175 19.89 4.37 -7.63
C GLN A 175 19.10 4.62 -8.91
N LYS A 176 19.25 5.84 -9.45
CA LYS A 176 18.55 6.31 -10.65
C LYS A 176 19.35 6.15 -11.94
N VAL A 177 20.54 5.55 -11.86
CA VAL A 177 21.48 5.48 -12.98
C VAL A 177 21.73 4.02 -13.36
N ALA A 178 21.51 3.70 -14.63
CA ALA A 178 21.88 2.40 -15.16
C ALA A 178 23.41 2.19 -15.07
N GLY A 179 23.83 1.00 -14.65
CA GLY A 179 25.22 0.65 -14.38
C GLY A 179 25.70 1.01 -12.97
N SER A 180 24.89 1.70 -12.14
CA SER A 180 25.21 1.84 -10.71
C SER A 180 25.28 0.47 -10.04
N SER A 181 26.23 0.30 -9.13
CA SER A 181 26.31 -0.90 -8.31
C SER A 181 25.08 -1.03 -7.43
N CYS A 182 24.55 -2.23 -7.34
CA CYS A 182 23.45 -2.59 -6.46
C CYS A 182 23.72 -3.97 -5.87
N ASP A 183 23.06 -4.29 -4.77
CA ASP A 183 23.09 -5.63 -4.21
C ASP A 183 21.78 -5.87 -3.47
N PRO A 184 20.95 -6.83 -3.91
CA PRO A 184 19.66 -7.10 -3.30
C PRO A 184 19.79 -7.74 -1.91
N ALA A 185 20.95 -8.33 -1.60
CA ALA A 185 21.22 -9.00 -0.33
C ALA A 185 22.08 -8.18 0.64
N SER A 186 22.68 -7.07 0.18
CA SER A 186 23.54 -6.23 1.02
C SER A 186 22.82 -5.02 1.56
N ASP A 187 23.09 -4.76 2.83
CA ASP A 187 22.65 -3.57 3.53
C ASP A 187 23.47 -2.34 3.15
N THR A 188 24.47 -2.40 2.26
CA THR A 188 25.36 -1.24 2.00
C THR A 188 25.06 -0.49 0.72
N LEU A 189 24.48 -1.15 -0.29
CA LEU A 189 24.21 -0.54 -1.60
C LEU A 189 22.73 -0.18 -1.73
N ALA A 190 22.46 1.05 -2.19
CA ALA A 190 21.10 1.48 -2.50
C ALA A 190 20.48 0.57 -3.58
N PRO A 191 19.19 0.20 -3.46
CA PRO A 191 18.49 -0.56 -4.48
C PRO A 191 18.34 0.27 -5.76
N CYS A 192 18.04 -0.37 -6.87
CA CYS A 192 17.75 0.32 -8.12
C CYS A 192 16.36 0.95 -8.11
N ASP A 193 16.21 2.10 -8.76
CA ASP A 193 14.94 2.79 -8.88
C ASP A 193 14.00 2.05 -9.84
N ILE A 194 13.08 1.32 -9.24
CA ILE A 194 12.09 0.49 -9.92
C ILE A 194 11.14 1.34 -10.79
N ASN A 195 10.88 2.59 -10.42
CA ASN A 195 10.01 3.51 -11.16
C ASN A 195 10.67 4.04 -12.44
N GLN A 196 12.00 4.03 -12.48
CA GLN A 196 12.76 4.29 -13.71
C GLN A 196 12.98 3.03 -14.55
N GLY A 197 12.39 1.90 -14.16
CA GLY A 197 12.60 0.63 -14.82
C GLY A 197 14.04 0.13 -14.65
N LEU A 198 14.67 0.40 -13.50
CA LEU A 198 15.96 -0.17 -13.16
C LEU A 198 15.75 -1.34 -12.20
N LEU A 199 16.30 -2.51 -12.53
CA LEU A 199 16.35 -3.66 -11.63
C LEU A 199 17.80 -4.02 -11.31
N CYS A 200 18.01 -4.53 -10.09
CA CYS A 200 19.34 -4.99 -9.72
C CYS A 200 19.63 -6.35 -10.36
N VAL A 201 20.50 -6.37 -11.35
CA VAL A 201 20.83 -7.58 -12.10
C VAL A 201 22.34 -7.73 -12.17
N ASN A 202 22.86 -8.87 -11.70
CA ASN A 202 24.30 -9.12 -11.57
C ASN A 202 25.05 -7.97 -10.87
N SER A 203 24.46 -7.48 -9.77
CA SER A 203 24.97 -6.36 -8.98
C SER A 203 25.07 -5.01 -9.69
N LEU A 204 24.38 -4.83 -10.82
CA LEU A 204 24.27 -3.56 -11.53
C LEU A 204 22.80 -3.19 -11.77
N CYS A 205 22.48 -1.92 -11.57
CA CYS A 205 21.19 -1.37 -11.97
C CYS A 205 21.07 -1.42 -13.48
N THR A 206 20.28 -2.35 -13.96
CA THR A 206 20.12 -2.59 -15.39
C THR A 206 18.79 -2.01 -15.83
N GLN A 207 18.80 -1.24 -16.92
CA GLN A 207 17.57 -0.81 -17.56
C GLN A 207 16.82 -2.04 -18.05
N VAL A 208 15.59 -2.18 -17.58
CA VAL A 208 14.69 -3.21 -18.04
C VAL A 208 13.54 -2.58 -18.81
N SER A 209 12.98 -3.35 -19.72
CA SER A 209 11.81 -2.97 -20.50
C SER A 209 10.65 -3.91 -20.18
N PHE A 210 9.44 -3.36 -20.07
CA PHE A 210 8.22 -4.12 -19.80
C PHE A 210 7.39 -4.22 -21.08
N GLY A 211 7.49 -5.38 -21.73
CA GLY A 211 6.77 -5.74 -22.93
C GLY A 211 5.26 -5.85 -22.68
N ALA A 212 4.47 -5.33 -23.63
CA ALA A 212 3.04 -5.61 -23.71
C ALA A 212 2.79 -7.05 -24.21
N LEU A 213 1.52 -7.47 -24.30
CA LEU A 213 1.14 -8.78 -24.83
C LEU A 213 1.79 -9.03 -26.21
N GLY A 214 2.40 -10.20 -26.38
CA GLY A 214 3.13 -10.61 -27.57
C GLY A 214 4.53 -10.02 -27.73
N ALA A 215 4.96 -9.08 -26.87
CA ALA A 215 6.33 -8.58 -26.89
C ALA A 215 7.31 -9.68 -26.43
N THR A 216 8.54 -9.64 -26.93
CA THR A 216 9.59 -10.55 -26.46
C THR A 216 9.92 -10.28 -25.00
N CYS A 217 10.10 -11.33 -24.22
CA CYS A 217 10.60 -11.30 -22.86
C CYS A 217 11.72 -12.32 -22.71
N ASP A 218 12.52 -12.19 -21.67
CA ASP A 218 13.56 -13.15 -21.33
C ASP A 218 13.36 -13.61 -19.90
N THR A 219 13.35 -14.92 -19.67
CA THR A 219 13.36 -15.50 -18.31
C THR A 219 14.77 -15.92 -17.89
N ALA A 220 15.73 -15.93 -18.82
CA ALA A 220 17.12 -16.21 -18.53
C ALA A 220 17.83 -14.94 -18.05
N ALA A 221 18.60 -15.07 -16.96
CA ALA A 221 19.38 -13.96 -16.43
C ALA A 221 20.55 -13.59 -17.37
N PRO A 222 20.89 -12.28 -17.51
CA PRO A 222 20.19 -11.12 -16.98
C PRO A 222 19.05 -10.66 -17.91
N ALA A 223 17.81 -11.01 -17.59
CA ALA A 223 16.66 -10.61 -18.38
C ALA A 223 16.55 -9.08 -18.43
N THR A 224 16.61 -8.50 -19.63
CA THR A 224 16.40 -7.05 -19.85
C THR A 224 14.97 -6.76 -20.31
N ARG A 225 14.16 -7.80 -20.47
CA ARG A 225 12.80 -7.73 -21.00
C ARG A 225 11.85 -8.56 -20.12
N TYR A 226 11.02 -7.86 -19.38
CA TYR A 226 9.96 -8.44 -18.55
C TYR A 226 8.62 -8.16 -19.20
N CYS A 227 7.56 -8.76 -18.66
CA CYS A 227 6.20 -8.50 -19.10
C CYS A 227 5.50 -7.53 -18.15
N ARG A 228 4.62 -6.69 -18.69
CA ARG A 228 3.78 -5.78 -17.88
C ARG A 228 2.91 -6.56 -16.89
N TYR A 229 2.40 -5.85 -15.88
CA TYR A 229 1.43 -6.41 -14.92
C TYR A 229 0.26 -7.12 -15.62
N GLY A 230 -0.21 -8.23 -15.04
CA GLY A 230 -1.24 -9.09 -15.64
C GLY A 230 -0.72 -10.08 -16.71
N LEU A 231 0.55 -9.99 -17.10
CA LEU A 231 1.20 -10.89 -18.05
C LEU A 231 2.29 -11.74 -17.38
N TYR A 232 2.71 -12.80 -18.06
CA TYR A 232 3.87 -13.62 -17.72
C TYR A 232 4.72 -13.91 -18.96
N CYS A 233 6.00 -14.25 -18.75
CA CYS A 233 6.87 -14.61 -19.87
C CYS A 233 6.71 -16.10 -20.22
N ASN A 234 6.10 -16.37 -21.37
CA ASN A 234 5.84 -17.70 -21.91
C ASN A 234 6.66 -17.93 -23.18
N ALA A 235 7.57 -18.90 -23.15
CA ALA A 235 8.40 -19.25 -24.33
C ALA A 235 9.09 -18.04 -25.00
N GLY A 236 9.52 -17.05 -24.19
CA GLY A 236 10.19 -15.84 -24.68
C GLY A 236 9.25 -14.72 -25.15
N PHE A 237 7.94 -14.84 -24.95
CA PHE A 237 6.95 -13.80 -25.26
C PHE A 237 6.00 -13.53 -24.09
N CYS A 238 5.58 -12.29 -23.96
CA CYS A 238 4.60 -11.90 -22.95
C CYS A 238 3.22 -12.42 -23.30
N ASP A 239 2.65 -13.20 -22.40
CA ASP A 239 1.35 -13.86 -22.58
C ASP A 239 0.43 -13.55 -21.39
N ASN A 240 -0.87 -13.72 -21.58
CA ASN A 240 -1.86 -13.49 -20.52
C ASN A 240 -1.70 -14.52 -19.42
N LEU A 241 -1.78 -14.10 -18.16
CA LEU A 241 -1.95 -15.06 -17.07
C LEU A 241 -3.21 -15.91 -17.29
N PRO A 242 -3.23 -17.17 -16.82
CA PRO A 242 -4.38 -18.05 -17.01
C PRO A 242 -5.61 -17.52 -16.25
N SER A 243 -6.77 -17.59 -16.89
CA SER A 243 -8.09 -17.39 -16.27
C SER A 243 -8.73 -18.71 -15.80
N SER A 244 -8.07 -19.85 -16.07
CA SER A 244 -8.50 -21.18 -15.64
C SER A 244 -7.31 -22.15 -15.66
N GLY A 245 -7.43 -23.25 -14.93
CA GLY A 245 -6.36 -24.25 -14.83
C GLY A 245 -5.21 -23.79 -13.92
N SER A 246 -4.03 -24.39 -14.06
CA SER A 246 -2.93 -24.17 -13.13
C SER A 246 -2.43 -22.72 -13.10
N CYS A 247 -2.22 -22.19 -11.91
CA CYS A 247 -1.64 -20.87 -11.72
C CYS A 247 -0.16 -20.83 -12.13
N ILE A 248 0.32 -19.62 -12.41
CA ILE A 248 1.72 -19.37 -12.72
C ILE A 248 2.32 -18.57 -11.58
N SER A 249 3.17 -19.21 -10.77
CA SER A 249 3.79 -18.59 -9.59
C SER A 249 2.75 -17.94 -8.66
N GLN A 250 1.67 -18.67 -8.35
CA GLN A 250 0.54 -18.20 -7.53
C GLN A 250 -0.25 -17.02 -8.13
N ARG A 251 -0.14 -16.79 -9.44
CA ARG A 251 -0.85 -15.70 -10.13
C ARG A 251 -1.79 -16.20 -11.21
N CYS A 252 -2.88 -15.47 -11.38
CA CYS A 252 -3.93 -15.67 -12.36
C CYS A 252 -4.26 -14.35 -13.06
N ALA A 253 -5.04 -14.41 -14.15
CA ALA A 253 -5.52 -13.21 -14.85
C ALA A 253 -6.25 -12.25 -13.89
N PRO A 254 -6.29 -10.93 -14.16
CA PRO A 254 -7.11 -10.00 -13.38
C PRO A 254 -8.58 -10.46 -13.31
N GLY A 255 -9.20 -10.41 -12.12
CA GLY A 255 -10.54 -10.96 -11.88
C GLY A 255 -10.54 -12.45 -11.50
N TYR A 256 -9.35 -13.04 -11.27
CA TYR A 256 -9.16 -14.43 -10.89
C TYR A 256 -8.11 -14.54 -9.79
N PHE A 257 -8.31 -15.49 -8.88
CA PHE A 257 -7.38 -15.80 -7.80
C PHE A 257 -6.82 -17.22 -7.94
N CYS A 258 -5.65 -17.47 -7.36
CA CYS A 258 -5.07 -18.80 -7.30
C CYS A 258 -5.54 -19.53 -6.04
N ASP A 259 -6.32 -20.60 -6.19
CA ASP A 259 -6.79 -21.38 -5.05
C ASP A 259 -5.68 -22.19 -4.38
N SER A 260 -5.97 -22.79 -3.22
CA SER A 260 -5.02 -23.62 -2.47
C SER A 260 -4.55 -24.87 -3.21
N PHE A 261 -5.24 -25.27 -4.29
CA PHE A 261 -4.86 -26.38 -5.15
C PHE A 261 -3.99 -25.92 -6.34
N GLY A 262 -3.68 -24.63 -6.42
CA GLY A 262 -2.90 -24.06 -7.49
C GLY A 262 -3.68 -23.91 -8.79
N SER A 263 -5.00 -23.72 -8.73
CA SER A 263 -5.86 -23.48 -9.90
C SER A 263 -6.47 -22.08 -9.88
N CYS A 264 -6.53 -21.45 -11.05
CA CYS A 264 -7.17 -20.16 -11.24
C CYS A 264 -8.69 -20.30 -11.22
N GLN A 265 -9.32 -19.58 -10.29
CA GLN A 265 -10.76 -19.49 -10.10
C GLN A 265 -11.18 -18.04 -10.25
N ALA A 266 -12.41 -17.80 -10.72
CA ALA A 266 -12.95 -16.44 -10.75
C ALA A 266 -13.01 -15.88 -9.33
N GLU A 267 -12.65 -14.60 -9.18
CA GLU A 267 -12.89 -13.85 -7.96
C GLU A 267 -14.38 -13.91 -7.59
N LYS A 268 -14.64 -13.87 -6.28
CA LYS A 268 -15.97 -14.08 -5.72
C LYS A 268 -16.66 -12.77 -5.47
N SER A 269 -17.86 -12.63 -6.02
CA SER A 269 -18.73 -11.48 -5.83
C SER A 269 -19.21 -11.34 -4.38
N ALA A 270 -19.75 -10.17 -4.04
CA ALA A 270 -20.35 -9.92 -2.74
C ALA A 270 -21.43 -10.98 -2.38
N GLY A 271 -21.41 -11.46 -1.14
CA GLY A 271 -22.28 -12.52 -0.61
C GLY A 271 -21.77 -13.94 -0.81
N ALA A 272 -20.71 -14.17 -1.59
CA ALA A 272 -20.15 -15.50 -1.81
C ALA A 272 -19.19 -15.94 -0.69
N ASN A 273 -19.11 -17.24 -0.40
CA ASN A 273 -18.24 -17.75 0.66
C ASN A 273 -16.76 -17.68 0.30
N CYS A 274 -15.91 -17.28 1.24
CA CYS A 274 -14.47 -17.12 1.06
C CYS A 274 -13.68 -17.62 2.28
N SER A 275 -12.39 -17.89 2.09
CA SER A 275 -11.45 -18.22 3.17
C SER A 275 -10.32 -17.20 3.33
N SER A 276 -10.08 -16.37 2.32
CA SER A 276 -9.08 -15.29 2.31
C SER A 276 -9.54 -14.12 1.44
N ASP A 277 -8.95 -12.94 1.68
CA ASP A 277 -9.31 -11.70 0.96
C ASP A 277 -9.01 -11.80 -0.54
N ASP A 278 -7.97 -12.55 -0.93
CA ASP A 278 -7.58 -12.77 -2.33
C ASP A 278 -8.66 -13.50 -3.14
N GLU A 279 -9.62 -14.18 -2.49
CA GLU A 279 -10.71 -14.87 -3.18
C GLU A 279 -11.82 -13.93 -3.64
N CYS A 280 -11.86 -12.70 -3.15
CA CYS A 280 -12.95 -11.77 -3.37
C CYS A 280 -12.63 -10.78 -4.50
N GLU A 281 -13.68 -10.30 -5.19
CA GLU A 281 -13.51 -9.28 -6.23
C GLU A 281 -12.82 -8.02 -5.69
N ILE A 282 -12.07 -7.31 -6.55
CA ILE A 282 -11.41 -6.04 -6.21
C ILE A 282 -12.39 -5.10 -5.47
N GLY A 283 -11.98 -4.67 -4.27
CA GLY A 283 -12.77 -3.79 -3.41
C GLY A 283 -13.67 -4.50 -2.39
N LEU A 284 -13.67 -5.83 -2.38
CA LEU A 284 -14.32 -6.67 -1.36
C LEU A 284 -13.26 -7.31 -0.46
N LEU A 285 -13.65 -7.69 0.76
CA LEU A 285 -12.80 -8.43 1.69
C LEU A 285 -13.54 -9.67 2.18
N CYS A 286 -12.79 -10.70 2.55
CA CYS A 286 -13.35 -11.90 3.13
C CYS A 286 -13.65 -11.69 4.62
N ARG A 287 -14.94 -11.60 4.96
CA ARG A 287 -15.41 -11.30 6.32
C ARG A 287 -16.39 -12.34 6.79
N ASN A 288 -16.10 -12.94 7.95
CA ASN A 288 -16.91 -14.02 8.53
C ASN A 288 -17.20 -15.15 7.53
N GLY A 289 -16.23 -15.44 6.66
CA GLY A 289 -16.34 -16.45 5.61
C GLY A 289 -17.15 -16.03 4.38
N THR A 290 -17.43 -14.74 4.19
CA THR A 290 -18.18 -14.23 3.04
C THR A 290 -17.54 -12.96 2.45
N CYS A 291 -17.41 -12.90 1.12
CA CYS A 291 -16.98 -11.70 0.41
C CYS A 291 -18.01 -10.60 0.59
N GLY A 292 -17.60 -9.46 1.10
CA GLY A 292 -18.51 -8.36 1.34
C GLY A 292 -17.83 -7.03 1.08
N GLY A 293 -18.61 -6.08 0.58
CA GLY A 293 -18.22 -4.68 0.65
C GLY A 293 -18.31 -4.20 2.09
N PHE A 294 -17.87 -2.97 2.34
CA PHE A 294 -18.14 -2.32 3.62
C PHE A 294 -19.67 -2.11 3.77
N VAL A 295 -20.35 -2.98 4.53
CA VAL A 295 -21.78 -2.79 4.84
C VAL A 295 -21.89 -1.88 6.05
N PHE A 296 -22.42 -0.67 5.85
CA PHE A 296 -22.59 0.33 6.91
C PHE A 296 -24.00 0.22 7.50
N ASN A 297 -24.13 -0.45 8.65
CA ASN A 297 -25.31 -0.23 9.50
C ASN A 297 -25.19 1.14 10.16
N SER A 298 -26.27 1.92 10.22
CA SER A 298 -26.27 3.23 10.90
C SER A 298 -25.82 3.08 12.36
N CYS A 299 -24.75 3.77 12.73
CA CYS A 299 -24.26 3.79 14.11
C CYS A 299 -25.05 4.79 14.95
N PRO A 300 -25.57 4.36 16.11
CA PRO A 300 -26.15 5.27 17.08
C PRO A 300 -25.12 6.28 17.60
#